data_AF-A0A8T2H056-F1
#
_entry.id   AF-A0A8T2H056-F1
#
_cell.length_a   1.000
_cell.length_b   1.000
_cell.length_c   1.000
_cell.angle_alpha   90.00
_cell.angle_beta   90.00
_cell.angle_gamma   90.00
#
_symmetry.space_group_name_H-M   'P 1'
#
loop_
_entity.id
_entity.type
_entity.pdbx_description
1 polymer ?
#
loop_
_entity_poly.entity_id
_entity_poly.type
_entity_poly.pdbx_seq_one_letter_code
_entity_poly.pdbx_strand_id
1 'polypeptide(L)'
;MSMTADTKATTAPKRKPVFVKVNQLKPGTTGHTLIVKVLESNPVKPAIRRSSLTQSIRSPRIAECLIGDDTGCILFTARNDQVDLMKTGATVILRNAKIDLFKDTMRMVVDRWGRIEVTDPVSFEVNRGNNLSLIEYELVTLPA
;
A
#
# COMPACT_ATOMS: atom_id res chain seq x y z
N MET A 1 -28.57 50.01 -15.45
CA MET A 1 -27.44 49.90 -14.51
C MET A 1 -27.51 48.53 -13.87
N SER A 2 -26.76 47.60 -14.43
CA SER A 2 -26.85 46.16 -14.16
C SER A 2 -25.91 45.81 -13.01
N MET A 3 -26.44 45.32 -11.89
CA MET A 3 -25.62 44.74 -10.82
C MET A 3 -25.29 43.28 -11.18
N THR A 4 -24.01 42.98 -11.38
CA THR A 4 -23.49 41.61 -11.47
C THR A 4 -23.01 41.17 -10.09
N ALA A 5 -23.63 40.12 -9.56
CA ALA A 5 -23.21 39.48 -8.31
C ALA A 5 -22.07 38.49 -8.60
N ASP A 6 -20.92 38.71 -7.98
CA ASP A 6 -19.79 37.77 -7.96
C ASP A 6 -20.07 36.63 -6.96
N THR A 7 -20.35 35.44 -7.48
CA THR A 7 -20.50 34.22 -6.68
C THR A 7 -19.12 33.66 -6.32
N LYS A 8 -18.60 34.02 -5.15
CA LYS A 8 -17.34 33.50 -4.60
C LYS A 8 -17.56 32.07 -4.08
N ALA A 9 -17.06 31.07 -4.82
CA ALA A 9 -17.13 29.66 -4.42
C ALA A 9 -16.23 29.38 -3.20
N THR A 10 -16.84 29.10 -2.04
CA THR A 10 -16.14 28.70 -0.82
C THR A 10 -15.63 27.26 -0.96
N THR A 11 -14.34 27.09 -1.26
CA THR A 11 -13.69 25.78 -1.28
C THR A 11 -13.45 25.34 0.18
N ALA A 12 -14.17 24.31 0.64
CA ALA A 12 -13.94 23.76 1.97
C ALA A 12 -12.47 23.30 2.13
N PRO A 13 -11.80 23.63 3.25
CA PRO A 13 -10.40 23.27 3.46
C PRO A 13 -10.27 21.73 3.50
N LYS A 14 -9.52 21.18 2.54
CA LYS A 14 -9.22 19.74 2.50
C LYS A 14 -8.39 19.37 3.73
N ARG A 15 -8.85 18.37 4.50
CA ARG A 15 -8.12 17.87 5.68
C ARG A 15 -6.71 17.43 5.24
N LYS A 16 -5.69 17.84 6.01
CA LYS A 16 -4.31 17.46 5.74
C LYS A 16 -4.19 15.93 5.79
N PRO A 17 -3.46 15.30 4.85
CA PRO A 17 -3.21 13.86 4.92
C PRO A 17 -2.45 13.54 6.22
N VAL A 18 -2.94 12.54 6.96
CA VAL A 18 -2.27 12.04 8.16
C VAL A 18 -1.38 10.89 7.73
N PHE A 19 -0.08 11.03 8.00
CA PHE A 19 0.89 9.98 7.74
C PHE A 19 1.00 9.06 8.95
N VAL A 20 0.87 7.76 8.71
CA VAL A 20 0.95 6.69 9.71
C VAL A 20 2.30 6.00 9.54
N LYS A 21 2.88 5.51 10.64
CA LYS A 21 4.13 4.75 10.65
C LYS A 21 3.86 3.25 10.53
N VAL A 22 4.85 2.49 10.03
CA VAL A 22 4.69 1.04 9.84
C VAL A 22 4.33 0.34 11.14
N ASN A 23 4.97 0.65 12.26
CA ASN A 23 4.70 0.03 13.57
C ASN A 23 3.28 0.25 14.13
N GLN A 24 2.51 1.19 13.57
CA GLN A 24 1.13 1.50 13.99
C GLN A 24 0.09 0.72 13.18
N LEU A 25 0.52 -0.03 12.17
CA LEU A 25 -0.38 -0.83 11.33
C LEU A 25 -0.96 -1.99 12.14
N LYS A 26 -2.25 -2.25 11.92
CA LYS A 26 -2.99 -3.34 12.57
C LYS A 26 -3.71 -4.20 11.53
N PRO A 27 -3.94 -5.49 11.81
CA PRO A 27 -4.69 -6.36 10.91
C PRO A 27 -6.07 -5.78 10.55
N GLY A 28 -6.48 -5.90 9.29
CA GLY A 28 -7.81 -5.49 8.82
C GLY A 28 -8.06 -3.99 8.73
N THR A 29 -7.07 -3.15 9.06
CA THR A 29 -7.21 -1.68 8.97
C THR A 29 -7.00 -1.16 7.55
N THR A 30 -7.68 -0.05 7.20
CA THR A 30 -7.71 0.52 5.85
C THR A 30 -7.48 2.03 5.86
N GLY A 31 -7.24 2.62 4.69
CA GLY A 31 -7.13 4.08 4.54
C GLY A 31 -5.78 4.67 4.94
N HIS A 32 -4.73 3.85 5.05
CA HIS A 32 -3.43 4.30 5.51
C HIS A 32 -2.72 5.13 4.45
N THR A 33 -2.04 6.17 4.91
CA THR A 33 -1.10 6.94 4.09
C THR A 33 0.27 6.91 4.75
N LEU A 34 1.28 6.43 4.02
CA LEU A 34 2.64 6.25 4.56
C LEU A 34 3.70 6.55 3.50
N ILE A 35 4.88 6.96 3.98
CA ILE A 35 6.08 7.14 3.18
C ILE A 35 7.02 6.00 3.53
N VAL A 36 7.40 5.20 2.55
CA VAL A 36 8.21 4.00 2.75
C VAL A 36 9.29 3.90 1.70
N LYS A 37 10.37 3.23 2.07
CA LYS A 37 11.44 2.85 1.16
C LYS A 37 11.29 1.39 0.77
N VAL A 38 11.46 1.11 -0.51
CA VAL A 38 11.47 -0.25 -1.05
C VAL A 38 12.85 -0.83 -0.83
N LEU A 39 12.91 -1.90 -0.04
CA LEU A 39 14.15 -2.63 0.26
C LEU A 39 14.42 -3.73 -0.75
N GLU A 40 13.38 -4.46 -1.12
CA GLU A 40 13.45 -5.61 -2.04
C GLU A 40 12.18 -5.65 -2.89
N SER A 41 12.28 -6.15 -4.11
CA SER A 41 11.16 -6.30 -5.04
C SER A 41 11.31 -7.62 -5.79
N ASN A 42 10.45 -8.58 -5.45
CA ASN A 42 10.50 -9.95 -5.93
C ASN A 42 9.27 -10.26 -6.79
N PRO A 43 9.40 -10.31 -8.13
CA PRO A 43 8.29 -10.68 -9.01
C PRO A 43 7.81 -12.11 -8.71
N VAL A 44 6.52 -12.27 -8.46
CA VAL A 44 5.89 -13.57 -8.23
C VAL A 44 5.43 -14.13 -9.56
N LYS A 45 5.94 -15.32 -9.93
CA LYS A 45 5.47 -16.02 -11.12
C LYS A 45 3.99 -16.39 -10.92
N PRO A 46 3.08 -15.98 -11.83
CA PRO A 46 1.69 -16.37 -11.73
C PRO A 46 1.60 -17.90 -11.81
N ALA A 47 0.93 -18.51 -10.83
CA ALA A 47 0.64 -19.93 -10.87
C ALA A 47 -0.20 -20.21 -12.13
N ILE A 48 0.30 -21.07 -13.02
CA ILE A 48 -0.42 -21.49 -14.22
C ILE A 48 -1.62 -22.32 -13.77
N ARG A 49 -2.75 -21.65 -13.51
CA ARG A 49 -4.06 -22.31 -13.41
C ARG A 49 -4.47 -22.62 -14.84
N ARG A 50 -4.35 -23.89 -15.27
CA ARG A 50 -4.96 -24.37 -16.51
C ARG A 50 -6.48 -24.32 -16.34
N SER A 51 -7.10 -23.19 -16.62
CA SER A 51 -8.56 -23.09 -16.66
C SER A 51 -8.98 -22.17 -17.79
N SER A 52 -9.75 -22.79 -18.70
CA SER A 52 -10.45 -22.27 -19.86
C SER A 52 -9.64 -21.97 -21.12
N LEU A 53 -10.02 -22.70 -22.18
CA LEU A 53 -9.54 -22.66 -23.56
C LEU A 53 -10.04 -21.44 -24.36
N THR A 54 -10.54 -20.41 -23.68
CA THR A 54 -11.10 -19.22 -24.29
C THR A 54 -10.73 -18.03 -23.43
N GLN A 55 -10.19 -16.99 -24.10
CA GLN A 55 -9.80 -15.69 -23.54
C GLN A 55 -8.40 -15.65 -22.93
N SER A 56 -7.49 -14.98 -23.66
CA SER A 56 -6.20 -14.49 -23.18
C SER A 56 -6.44 -13.46 -22.07
N ILE A 57 -6.79 -13.94 -20.88
CA ILE A 57 -6.76 -13.14 -19.66
C ILE A 57 -5.28 -12.96 -19.37
N ARG A 58 -4.73 -11.77 -19.68
CA ARG A 58 -3.36 -11.40 -19.30
C ARG A 58 -3.16 -11.79 -17.84
N SER A 59 -2.23 -12.70 -17.58
CA SER A 59 -1.94 -13.12 -16.20
C SER A 59 -1.55 -11.88 -15.40
N PRO A 60 -2.15 -11.65 -14.22
CA PRO A 60 -1.85 -10.47 -13.43
C PRO A 60 -0.37 -10.48 -13.05
N ARG A 61 0.35 -9.38 -13.34
CA ARG A 61 1.74 -9.21 -12.91
C ARG A 61 1.71 -8.88 -11.42
N ILE A 62 2.38 -9.68 -10.60
CA ILE A 62 2.41 -9.50 -9.15
C ILE A 62 3.87 -9.47 -8.71
N ALA A 63 4.20 -8.58 -7.78
CA ALA A 63 5.49 -8.60 -7.09
C ALA A 63 5.28 -8.45 -5.59
N GLU A 64 6.04 -9.22 -4.82
CA GLU A 64 6.16 -9.06 -3.38
C GLU A 64 7.33 -8.14 -3.09
N CYS A 65 7.05 -7.00 -2.47
CA CYS A 65 8.04 -5.98 -2.19
C CYS A 65 8.21 -5.85 -0.69
N LEU A 66 9.43 -5.93 -0.18
CA LEU A 66 9.70 -5.57 1.21
C LEU A 66 9.81 -4.05 1.30
N ILE A 67 8.91 -3.42 2.04
CA ILE A 67 8.88 -1.97 2.24
C ILE A 67 9.00 -1.64 3.71
N GLY A 68 9.51 -0.46 4.04
CA GLY A 68 9.53 -0.03 5.43
C GLY A 68 9.92 1.42 5.63
N ASP A 69 9.84 1.83 6.88
CA ASP A 69 10.29 3.11 7.41
C ASP A 69 11.25 2.88 8.59
N ASP A 70 11.62 3.96 9.27
CA ASP A 70 12.41 3.97 10.51
C ASP A 70 11.80 3.13 11.65
N THR A 71 10.50 2.83 11.61
CA THR A 71 9.80 2.10 12.68
C THR A 71 9.66 0.61 12.42
N GLY A 72 9.70 0.18 11.16
CA GLY A 72 9.59 -1.23 10.81
C GLY A 72 9.46 -1.48 9.31
N CYS A 73 9.26 -2.74 8.96
CA CYS A 73 9.00 -3.16 7.59
C CYS A 73 7.78 -4.11 7.48
N ILE A 74 7.21 -4.17 6.29
CA ILE A 74 6.07 -5.02 5.96
C ILE A 74 6.15 -5.46 4.49
N LEU A 75 5.60 -6.63 4.18
CA LEU A 75 5.44 -7.08 2.80
C LEU A 75 4.30 -6.33 2.11
N PHE A 76 4.60 -5.77 0.94
CA PHE A 76 3.68 -5.12 0.04
C PHE A 76 3.43 -5.97 -1.20
N THR A 77 2.16 -6.16 -1.57
CA THR A 77 1.83 -6.86 -2.82
C THR A 77 1.51 -5.85 -3.92
N ALA A 78 2.47 -5.63 -4.82
CA ALA A 78 2.32 -4.79 -5.99
C ALA A 78 1.62 -5.54 -7.12
N ARG A 79 0.69 -4.89 -7.82
CA ARG A 79 -0.04 -5.47 -8.97
C ARG A 79 0.08 -4.61 -10.22
N ASN A 80 0.22 -5.27 -11.37
CA ASN A 80 0.28 -4.66 -12.71
C ASN A 80 1.30 -3.50 -12.74
N ASP A 81 0.85 -2.30 -13.08
CA ASP A 81 1.68 -1.09 -13.23
C ASP A 81 2.35 -0.66 -11.92
N GLN A 82 1.83 -1.09 -10.76
CA GLN A 82 2.47 -0.83 -9.47
C GLN A 82 3.83 -1.50 -9.37
N VAL A 83 4.05 -2.63 -10.06
CA VAL A 83 5.32 -3.36 -10.04
C VAL A 83 6.44 -2.48 -10.63
N ASP A 84 6.14 -1.67 -11.63
CA ASP A 84 7.13 -0.81 -12.29
C ASP A 84 7.50 0.40 -11.41
N LEU A 85 6.64 0.79 -10.46
CA LEU A 85 6.89 1.85 -9.48
C LEU A 85 7.69 1.34 -8.27
N MET A 86 7.48 0.08 -7.87
CA MET A 86 8.06 -0.53 -6.67
C MET A 86 9.45 -1.12 -6.94
N LYS A 87 10.39 -0.26 -7.36
CA LYS A 87 11.79 -0.64 -7.59
C LYS A 87 12.60 -0.58 -6.31
N THR A 88 13.53 -1.52 -6.13
CA THR A 88 14.47 -1.54 -5.01
C THR A 88 15.21 -0.20 -4.89
N GLY A 89 15.23 0.36 -3.67
CA GLY A 89 15.86 1.64 -3.35
C GLY A 89 14.97 2.87 -3.55
N ALA A 90 13.81 2.74 -4.21
CA ALA A 90 12.88 3.85 -4.39
C ALA A 90 12.19 4.22 -3.08
N THR A 91 11.91 5.51 -2.90
CA THR A 91 11.02 6.01 -1.84
C THR A 91 9.66 6.30 -2.45
N VAL A 92 8.61 5.76 -1.86
CA VAL A 92 7.25 5.85 -2.37
C VAL A 92 6.30 6.28 -1.27
N ILE A 93 5.29 7.04 -1.67
CA ILE A 93 4.16 7.41 -0.85
C ILE A 93 2.99 6.53 -1.25
N LEU A 94 2.48 5.76 -0.29
CA LEU A 94 1.34 4.88 -0.47
C LEU A 94 0.13 5.57 0.15
N ARG A 95 -0.87 5.88 -0.68
CA ARG A 95 -2.10 6.57 -0.26
C ARG A 95 -3.28 5.62 -0.30
N ASN A 96 -4.12 5.67 0.74
CA ASN A 96 -5.30 4.83 0.90
C ASN A 96 -4.95 3.33 0.74
N ALA A 97 -3.86 2.92 1.39
CA ALA A 97 -3.46 1.53 1.50
C ALA A 97 -4.26 0.82 2.59
N LYS A 98 -4.36 -0.51 2.48
CA LYS A 98 -4.99 -1.36 3.48
C LYS A 98 -4.08 -2.50 3.88
N ILE A 99 -4.32 -3.03 5.06
CA ILE A 99 -3.69 -4.23 5.58
C ILE A 99 -4.62 -5.40 5.32
N ASP A 100 -4.16 -6.30 4.46
CA ASP A 100 -4.79 -7.58 4.17
C ASP A 100 -4.14 -8.66 5.03
N LEU A 101 -4.93 -9.63 5.47
CA LEU A 101 -4.42 -10.80 6.18
C LEU A 101 -4.27 -11.93 5.17
N PHE A 102 -3.05 -12.42 4.99
CA PHE A 102 -2.75 -13.51 4.09
C PHE A 102 -1.99 -14.59 4.85
N LYS A 103 -2.60 -15.78 4.98
CA LYS A 103 -2.06 -16.89 5.77
C LYS A 103 -1.64 -16.40 7.16
N ASP A 104 -2.57 -15.75 7.85
CA ASP A 104 -2.40 -15.23 9.22
C ASP A 104 -1.32 -14.15 9.41
N THR A 105 -0.66 -13.72 8.34
CA THR A 105 0.32 -12.63 8.36
C THR A 105 -0.21 -11.36 7.73
N MET A 106 0.26 -10.20 8.21
CA MET A 106 -0.11 -8.91 7.62
C MET A 106 0.62 -8.65 6.31
N ARG A 107 -0.14 -8.20 5.31
CA ARG A 107 0.39 -7.71 4.04
C ARG A 107 -0.27 -6.41 3.67
N MET A 108 0.51 -5.49 3.14
CA MET A 108 -0.03 -4.23 2.68
C MET A 108 -0.37 -4.28 1.20
N VAL A 109 -1.52 -3.71 0.84
CA VAL A 109 -1.96 -3.56 -0.55
C VAL A 109 -2.57 -2.18 -0.75
N VAL A 110 -2.50 -1.66 -1.98
CA VAL A 110 -3.19 -0.43 -2.36
C VAL A 110 -4.62 -0.77 -2.77
N ASP A 111 -5.60 -0.06 -2.22
CA ASP A 111 -7.01 -0.26 -2.54
C ASP A 111 -7.36 0.33 -3.93
N ARG A 112 -8.58 0.08 -4.44
CA ARG A 112 -9.03 0.54 -5.77
C ARG A 112 -8.93 2.06 -5.96
N TRP A 113 -9.12 2.83 -4.90
CA TRP A 113 -9.00 4.30 -4.90
C TRP A 113 -7.63 4.79 -4.43
N GLY A 114 -6.75 3.87 -4.01
CA GLY A 114 -5.42 4.21 -3.55
C GLY A 114 -4.45 4.46 -4.68
N ARG A 115 -3.35 5.15 -4.34
CA ARG A 115 -2.34 5.57 -5.30
C ARG A 115 -0.94 5.38 -4.73
N ILE A 116 0.00 5.13 -5.62
CA ILE A 116 1.43 5.06 -5.33
C ILE A 116 2.06 6.27 -6.01
N GLU A 117 2.75 7.11 -5.24
CA GLU A 117 3.49 8.26 -5.74
C GLU A 117 4.97 8.04 -5.45
N VAL A 118 5.82 8.08 -6.48
CA VAL A 118 7.28 8.06 -6.28
C VAL A 118 7.70 9.45 -5.83
N THR A 119 8.52 9.52 -4.79
CA THR A 119 9.00 10.78 -4.21
C THR A 119 10.52 10.77 -4.12
N ASP A 120 11.09 11.94 -3.82
CA ASP A 120 12.52 12.08 -3.64
C ASP A 120 13.03 11.18 -2.50
N PRO A 121 14.27 10.68 -2.59
CA PRO A 121 14.82 9.83 -1.56
C PRO A 121 14.81 10.52 -0.19
N VAL A 122 14.06 9.96 0.75
CA VAL A 122 14.06 10.44 2.13
C VAL A 122 15.17 9.73 2.90
N SER A 123 15.95 10.48 3.66
CA SER A 123 17.09 9.99 4.44
C SER A 123 16.66 9.34 5.76
N PHE A 124 15.86 8.28 5.71
CA PHE A 124 15.64 7.40 6.86
C PHE A 124 16.23 6.02 6.61
N GLU A 125 16.78 5.43 7.67
CA GLU A 125 17.21 4.04 7.68
C GLU A 125 16.02 3.15 8.04
N VAL A 126 15.75 2.14 7.23
CA VAL A 126 14.59 1.26 7.46
C VAL A 126 14.92 0.25 8.55
N ASN A 127 14.08 0.18 9.57
CA ASN A 127 14.22 -0.82 10.61
C ASN A 127 13.75 -2.20 10.13
N ARG A 128 14.70 -2.99 9.60
CA ARG A 128 14.46 -4.37 9.15
C ARG A 128 14.20 -5.36 10.28
N GLY A 129 14.59 -5.03 11.51
CA GLY A 129 14.41 -5.91 12.67
C GLY A 129 12.95 -6.02 13.12
N ASN A 130 12.14 -4.99 12.85
CA ASN A 130 10.72 -4.99 13.16
C ASN A 130 9.87 -5.29 11.90
N ASN A 131 9.83 -6.56 11.51
CA ASN A 131 9.05 -6.98 10.34
C ASN A 131 7.65 -7.47 10.74
N LEU A 132 6.64 -6.65 10.46
CA LEU A 132 5.24 -6.94 10.78
C LEU A 132 4.63 -8.06 9.95
N SER A 133 5.23 -8.42 8.81
CA SER A 133 4.75 -9.50 7.96
C SER A 133 5.22 -10.89 8.39
N LEU A 134 6.11 -10.97 9.38
CA LEU A 134 6.51 -12.23 10.02
C LEU A 134 5.66 -12.56 11.26
N ILE A 135 4.83 -11.61 11.71
CA ILE A 135 3.97 -11.79 12.86
C ILE A 135 2.70 -12.50 12.41
N GLU A 136 2.42 -13.62 13.06
CA GLU A 136 1.19 -14.40 12.87
C GLU A 136 0.09 -13.88 13.81
N TYR A 137 -1.11 -13.69 13.25
CA TYR A 137 -2.29 -13.21 13.94
C TYR A 137 -3.39 -14.26 13.87
N GLU A 138 -3.91 -14.63 15.02
CA GLU A 138 -5.09 -15.48 15.12
C GLU A 138 -6.35 -14.63 15.27
N LEU A 139 -7.37 -14.94 14.47
CA LEU A 139 -8.68 -14.33 14.64
C LEU A 139 -9.37 -14.95 15.87
N VAL A 140 -9.34 -14.25 16.99
CA VAL A 140 -10.09 -14.64 18.18
C VAL A 140 -11.51 -14.10 18.09
N THR A 141 -12.49 -14.97 17.83
CA THR A 141 -13.91 -14.64 17.98
C THR A 141 -14.30 -14.80 19.44
N LEU A 142 -14.54 -13.70 20.14
CA LEU A 142 -15.10 -13.76 21.48
C LEU A 142 -16.56 -14.25 21.39
N PRO A 143 -16.95 -15.30 22.14
CA PRO A 143 -18.36 -15.65 22.25
C PRO A 143 -19.12 -14.49 22.91
N ALA A 144 -20.30 -14.20 22.35
CA ALA A 144 -21.22 -13.18 22.86
C ALA A 144 -21.82 -13.55 24.23
#